data_AF-A0A3R5UUB2-F1
#
_entry.id   AF-A0A3R5UUB2-F1
#
_cell.length_a   1.000
_cell.length_b   1.000
_cell.length_c   1.000
_cell.angle_alpha   90.00
_cell.angle_beta   90.00
_cell.angle_gamma   90.00
#
_symmetry.space_group_name_H-M   'P 1'
#
loop_
_entity.id
_entity.type
_entity.pdbx_description
1 polymer ?
#
loop_
_entity_poly.entity_id
_entity_poly.type
_entity_poly.pdbx_seq_one_letter_code
_entity_poly.pdbx_strand_id
1 'polypeptide(L)'
;MSEILRKMPLVLLGTVLNLYGAVFISAAAADFNYACSDCHENIKSVLTEKHPEVGQGECFLCHTEGENTVRLGKIIHEKHIADMGISEETCLACHKLSADNTITVNNTENITVDKSDIADAAEKFVTFYEPGKLANSHKNAGEYCLSCHKTFDIDESENMSSKCIACHGDYEVMAKKTESSAFIRNPHKHHYQSLDCTKCHIVHDDFTDYCLKCHQWNFTWQQKIKK
;
A
#
# COMPACT_ATOMS: atom_id res chain seq x y z
N MET A 1 75.16 -47.72 -9.44
CA MET A 1 75.27 -49.20 -9.40
C MET A 1 74.27 -49.66 -8.35
N SER A 2 73.30 -50.51 -8.74
CA SER A 2 72.16 -50.99 -7.91
C SER A 2 71.21 -49.86 -7.39
N GLU A 3 70.00 -50.04 -6.79
CA GLU A 3 68.84 -50.97 -6.92
C GLU A 3 67.65 -50.41 -6.06
N ILE A 4 66.37 -50.83 -6.08
CA ILE A 4 65.62 -51.86 -6.85
C ILE A 4 64.14 -51.42 -7.12
N LEU A 5 63.44 -52.21 -7.94
CA LEU A 5 61.99 -52.30 -8.23
C LEU A 5 61.00 -52.19 -7.04
N ARG A 6 59.80 -51.62 -7.30
CA ARG A 6 58.47 -52.31 -7.23
C ARG A 6 57.32 -51.37 -7.63
N LYS A 7 56.65 -51.61 -8.76
CA LYS A 7 55.34 -52.30 -8.91
C LYS A 7 54.14 -51.54 -8.30
N MET A 8 53.22 -51.12 -9.18
CA MET A 8 51.86 -50.68 -8.89
C MET A 8 51.05 -51.76 -8.12
N PRO A 9 49.93 -51.37 -7.50
CA PRO A 9 48.67 -51.76 -8.14
C PRO A 9 47.72 -50.60 -8.44
N LEU A 10 46.84 -50.86 -9.40
CA LEU A 10 45.79 -50.00 -9.92
C LEU A 10 44.61 -49.92 -8.94
N VAL A 11 44.13 -48.72 -8.62
CA VAL A 11 42.78 -48.51 -8.06
C VAL A 11 42.10 -47.40 -8.86
N LEU A 12 41.14 -47.78 -9.70
CA LEU A 12 40.11 -46.84 -10.16
C LEU A 12 39.16 -46.59 -8.99
N LEU A 13 38.78 -45.34 -8.73
CA LEU A 13 37.38 -45.00 -8.45
C LEU A 13 37.10 -43.49 -8.59
N GLY A 14 36.08 -43.17 -9.40
CA GLY A 14 35.20 -42.00 -9.24
C GLY A 14 35.82 -40.61 -9.11
N THR A 15 35.96 -39.89 -10.23
CA THR A 15 35.85 -38.42 -10.22
C THR A 15 34.43 -38.03 -9.84
N VAL A 16 34.21 -37.65 -8.57
CA VAL A 16 32.94 -37.07 -8.13
C VAL A 16 32.83 -35.66 -8.70
N LEU A 17 32.16 -35.56 -9.85
CA LEU A 17 31.85 -34.26 -10.45
C LEU A 17 30.76 -33.60 -9.60
N ASN A 18 31.18 -32.61 -8.82
CA ASN A 18 30.33 -31.93 -7.85
C ASN A 18 29.36 -31.00 -8.59
N LEU A 19 28.20 -31.53 -9.04
CA LEU A 19 27.09 -30.72 -9.54
C LEU A 19 26.48 -29.93 -8.38
N TYR A 20 27.09 -28.80 -8.05
CA TYR A 20 26.39 -27.69 -7.43
C TYR A 20 25.42 -27.11 -8.47
N GLY A 21 24.28 -27.76 -8.62
CA GLY A 21 23.12 -27.12 -9.22
C GLY A 21 22.78 -25.92 -8.37
N ALA A 22 23.00 -24.72 -8.92
CA ALA A 22 22.55 -23.48 -8.29
C ALA A 22 21.02 -23.53 -8.24
N VAL A 23 20.47 -23.90 -7.08
CA VAL A 23 19.06 -23.71 -6.78
C VAL A 23 18.86 -22.21 -6.64
N PHE A 24 18.61 -21.57 -7.78
CA PHE A 24 17.97 -20.26 -7.80
C PHE A 24 16.59 -20.45 -7.22
N ILE A 25 16.48 -20.26 -5.90
CA ILE A 25 15.22 -19.86 -5.29
C ILE A 25 14.97 -18.46 -5.83
N SER A 26 14.33 -18.38 -7.00
CA SER A 26 13.56 -17.20 -7.32
C SER A 26 12.53 -17.09 -6.19
N ALA A 27 12.70 -16.10 -5.31
CA ALA A 27 11.54 -15.56 -4.64
C ALA A 27 10.59 -15.19 -5.78
N ALA A 28 9.50 -15.94 -5.91
CA ALA A 28 8.43 -15.51 -6.79
C ALA A 28 8.09 -14.10 -6.33
N ALA A 29 8.09 -13.14 -7.26
CA ALA A 29 7.33 -11.94 -7.02
C ALA A 29 5.92 -12.41 -6.60
N ALA A 30 5.29 -11.70 -5.66
CA ALA A 30 3.89 -11.96 -5.38
C ALA A 30 3.10 -11.51 -6.61
N ASP A 31 3.02 -12.40 -7.59
CA ASP A 31 2.30 -12.19 -8.83
C ASP A 31 0.86 -11.92 -8.44
N PHE A 32 0.34 -10.77 -8.87
CA PHE A 32 -1.09 -10.57 -8.84
C PHE A 32 -1.70 -11.75 -9.61
N ASN A 33 -2.60 -12.51 -8.99
CA ASN A 33 -3.13 -13.78 -9.52
C ASN A 33 -4.01 -13.60 -10.81
N TYR A 34 -3.88 -12.49 -11.52
CA TYR A 34 -4.59 -12.12 -12.74
C TYR A 34 -3.64 -11.48 -13.75
N ALA A 35 -3.84 -11.76 -15.04
CA ALA A 35 -3.18 -11.03 -16.11
C ALA A 35 -4.11 -9.93 -16.64
N CYS A 36 -3.58 -8.77 -17.02
CA CYS A 36 -4.38 -7.69 -17.60
C CYS A 36 -5.10 -8.13 -18.90
N SER A 37 -4.52 -9.10 -19.62
CA SER A 37 -5.09 -9.74 -20.81
C SER A 37 -6.30 -10.63 -20.54
N ASP A 38 -6.57 -11.02 -19.28
CA ASP A 38 -7.76 -11.79 -18.91
C ASP A 38 -9.06 -10.98 -19.16
N CYS A 39 -8.95 -9.65 -19.12
CA CYS A 39 -10.07 -8.70 -19.30
C CYS A 39 -9.88 -7.73 -20.47
N HIS A 40 -8.64 -7.44 -20.90
CA HIS A 40 -8.33 -6.51 -21.99
C HIS A 40 -7.82 -7.23 -23.24
N GLU A 41 -8.72 -7.63 -24.14
CA GLU A 41 -8.40 -8.30 -25.41
C GLU A 41 -7.36 -7.57 -26.27
N ASN A 42 -7.35 -6.23 -26.21
CA ASN A 42 -6.35 -5.38 -26.86
C ASN A 42 -5.75 -4.41 -25.85
N ILE A 43 -4.64 -4.80 -25.21
CA ILE A 43 -3.97 -3.95 -24.20
C ILE A 43 -3.57 -2.56 -24.74
N LYS A 44 -3.35 -2.38 -26.05
CA LYS A 44 -3.06 -1.05 -26.62
C LYS A 44 -4.22 -0.06 -26.46
N SER A 45 -5.46 -0.50 -26.20
CA SER A 45 -6.62 0.39 -25.98
C SER A 45 -6.60 1.11 -24.62
N VAL A 46 -5.87 0.58 -23.63
CA VAL A 46 -5.75 1.18 -22.28
C VAL A 46 -4.44 1.95 -22.07
N LEU A 47 -3.52 1.91 -23.06
CA LEU A 47 -2.26 2.66 -23.03
C LEU A 47 -2.45 4.06 -23.63
N THR A 48 -1.81 5.07 -23.04
CA THR A 48 -1.76 6.42 -23.63
C THR A 48 -0.81 6.46 -24.83
N GLU A 49 -1.01 7.39 -25.77
CA GLU A 49 -0.12 7.61 -26.93
C GLU A 49 1.36 7.85 -26.57
N LYS A 50 1.64 8.28 -25.33
CA LYS A 50 3.01 8.51 -24.81
C LYS A 50 3.63 7.29 -24.13
N HIS A 51 2.89 6.18 -24.02
CA HIS A 51 3.42 4.95 -23.46
C HIS A 51 4.43 4.34 -24.44
N PRO A 52 5.63 3.90 -24.00
CA PRO A 52 6.57 3.21 -24.88
C PRO A 52 5.96 1.91 -25.43
N GLU A 53 6.41 1.46 -26.61
CA GLU A 53 6.03 0.13 -27.09
C GLU A 53 6.66 -0.94 -26.18
N VAL A 54 5.80 -1.76 -25.57
CA VAL A 54 6.18 -2.85 -24.65
C VAL A 54 5.56 -4.17 -25.08
N GLY A 55 6.10 -5.28 -24.57
CA GLY A 55 5.54 -6.62 -24.72
C GLY A 55 4.21 -6.81 -23.97
N GLN A 56 3.67 -8.02 -24.02
CA GLN A 56 2.35 -8.34 -23.44
C GLN A 56 2.38 -8.42 -21.89
N GLY A 57 1.29 -7.95 -21.27
CA GLY A 57 0.80 -8.41 -19.95
C GLY A 57 1.44 -7.78 -18.69
N GLU A 58 2.77 -7.69 -18.66
CA GLU A 58 3.56 -7.49 -17.44
C GLU A 58 3.71 -6.01 -17.00
N CYS A 59 2.61 -5.29 -16.82
CA CYS A 59 2.63 -3.84 -16.59
C CYS A 59 3.41 -3.42 -15.34
N PHE A 60 3.34 -4.19 -14.25
CA PHE A 60 3.99 -3.87 -12.98
C PHE A 60 5.53 -4.02 -13.00
N LEU A 61 6.13 -4.67 -14.00
CA LEU A 61 7.58 -4.72 -14.15
C LEU A 61 8.21 -3.34 -14.43
N CYS A 62 7.46 -2.44 -15.09
CA CYS A 62 7.88 -1.05 -15.33
C CYS A 62 7.16 -0.04 -14.42
N HIS A 63 5.96 -0.38 -13.95
CA HIS A 63 5.16 0.44 -13.04
C HIS A 63 5.33 0.02 -11.57
N THR A 64 6.58 -0.11 -11.14
CA THR A 64 6.95 -0.36 -9.74
C THR A 64 6.68 0.86 -8.86
N GLU A 65 6.53 0.63 -7.55
CA GLU A 65 6.40 1.72 -6.58
C GLU A 65 7.72 2.48 -6.38
N GLY A 66 7.67 3.81 -6.46
CA GLY A 66 8.83 4.69 -6.28
C GLY A 66 8.53 6.14 -6.62
N GLU A 67 9.54 7.01 -6.49
CA GLU A 67 9.46 8.38 -6.99
C GLU A 67 9.65 8.43 -8.52
N ASN A 68 8.83 9.22 -9.20
CA ASN A 68 8.84 9.45 -10.65
C ASN A 68 8.44 8.27 -11.56
N THR A 69 7.93 7.16 -11.02
CA THR A 69 7.17 6.17 -11.81
C THR A 69 5.68 6.54 -11.87
N VAL A 70 5.01 6.19 -12.97
CA VAL A 70 3.55 6.32 -13.05
C VAL A 70 2.95 5.24 -12.14
N ARG A 71 2.36 5.66 -11.01
CA ARG A 71 1.67 4.75 -10.05
C ARG A 71 0.48 4.06 -10.74
N LEU A 72 0.71 2.89 -11.31
CA LEU A 72 -0.31 2.18 -12.10
C LEU A 72 -1.50 1.73 -11.25
N GLY A 73 -1.28 1.24 -10.03
CA GLY A 73 -2.37 0.87 -9.12
C GLY A 73 -3.35 2.01 -8.85
N LYS A 74 -2.87 3.26 -8.74
CA LYS A 74 -3.75 4.45 -8.66
C LYS A 74 -4.63 4.58 -9.90
N ILE A 75 -4.06 4.44 -11.10
CA ILE A 75 -4.77 4.61 -12.37
C ILE A 75 -5.77 3.47 -12.59
N ILE A 76 -5.38 2.23 -12.29
CA ILE A 76 -6.26 1.06 -12.32
C ILE A 76 -7.47 1.30 -11.43
N HIS A 77 -7.26 1.65 -10.16
CA HIS A 77 -8.37 1.96 -9.25
C HIS A 77 -9.22 3.13 -9.77
N GLU A 78 -8.63 4.29 -10.06
CA GLU A 78 -9.36 5.49 -10.53
C GLU A 78 -10.19 5.27 -11.81
N LYS A 79 -9.82 4.29 -12.65
CA LYS A 79 -10.60 3.93 -13.84
C LYS A 79 -11.65 2.86 -13.54
N HIS A 80 -11.25 1.72 -12.98
CA HIS A 80 -12.15 0.57 -12.84
C HIS A 80 -13.24 0.80 -11.79
N ILE A 81 -12.93 1.43 -10.65
CA ILE A 81 -13.93 1.66 -9.59
C ILE A 81 -14.94 2.75 -9.97
N ALA A 82 -14.62 3.61 -10.95
CA ALA A 82 -15.55 4.59 -11.47
C ALA A 82 -16.69 3.92 -12.26
N ASP A 83 -16.40 2.79 -12.91
CA ASP A 83 -17.35 2.00 -13.69
C ASP A 83 -17.98 0.84 -12.86
N MET A 84 -17.20 0.23 -11.96
CA MET A 84 -17.58 -0.98 -11.20
C MET A 84 -18.01 -0.71 -9.74
N GLY A 85 -17.87 0.52 -9.25
CA GLY A 85 -18.04 0.85 -7.83
C GLY A 85 -16.94 0.27 -6.94
N ILE A 86 -17.22 0.17 -5.63
CA ILE A 86 -16.32 -0.42 -4.62
C ILE A 86 -17.19 -1.33 -3.74
N SER A 87 -16.83 -2.61 -3.65
CA SER A 87 -17.51 -3.64 -2.87
C SER A 87 -16.59 -4.85 -2.69
N GLU A 88 -16.94 -5.81 -1.81
CA GLU A 88 -16.22 -7.09 -1.69
C GLU A 88 -16.12 -7.81 -3.05
N GLU A 89 -17.23 -7.91 -3.78
CA GLU A 89 -17.29 -8.54 -5.10
C GLU A 89 -16.38 -7.81 -6.11
N THR A 90 -16.39 -6.47 -6.11
CA THR A 90 -15.53 -5.67 -6.98
C THR A 90 -14.04 -5.83 -6.63
N CYS A 91 -13.70 -5.92 -5.34
CA CYS A 91 -12.33 -6.18 -4.90
C CYS A 91 -11.87 -7.57 -5.37
N LEU A 92 -12.70 -8.59 -5.18
CA LEU A 92 -12.41 -9.99 -5.57
C LEU A 92 -12.33 -10.19 -7.10
N ALA A 93 -12.95 -9.33 -7.91
CA ALA A 93 -12.86 -9.38 -9.37
C ALA A 93 -11.43 -9.15 -9.90
N CYS A 94 -10.60 -8.41 -9.14
CA CYS A 94 -9.17 -8.22 -9.45
C CYS A 94 -8.28 -8.95 -8.44
N HIS A 95 -8.46 -8.70 -7.15
CA HIS A 95 -7.65 -9.31 -6.10
C HIS A 95 -8.17 -10.71 -5.78
N LYS A 96 -7.78 -11.70 -6.61
CA LYS A 96 -8.19 -13.10 -6.44
C LYS A 96 -7.67 -13.69 -5.13
N LEU A 97 -8.54 -14.43 -4.44
CA LEU A 97 -8.21 -15.16 -3.20
C LEU A 97 -7.09 -16.18 -3.41
N SER A 98 -6.14 -16.14 -2.50
CA SER A 98 -5.08 -17.14 -2.31
C SER A 98 -5.61 -18.37 -1.54
N ALA A 99 -4.82 -19.46 -1.54
CA ALA A 99 -5.20 -20.72 -0.89
C ALA A 99 -5.33 -20.64 0.65
N ASP A 100 -4.81 -19.57 1.26
CA ASP A 100 -4.94 -19.25 2.69
C ASP A 100 -6.19 -18.41 3.02
N ASN A 101 -7.01 -18.07 2.02
CA ASN A 101 -8.14 -17.13 2.07
C ASN A 101 -7.75 -15.65 2.26
N THR A 102 -6.52 -15.26 1.92
CA THR A 102 -6.14 -13.84 1.83
C THR A 102 -6.25 -13.30 0.40
N ILE A 103 -6.32 -11.98 0.26
CA ILE A 103 -6.08 -11.28 -1.00
C ILE A 103 -4.84 -10.39 -0.89
N THR A 104 -3.98 -10.37 -1.90
CA THR A 104 -2.83 -9.44 -1.96
C THR A 104 -3.28 -8.12 -2.56
N VAL A 105 -3.32 -7.05 -1.75
CA VAL A 105 -3.64 -5.69 -2.22
C VAL A 105 -2.39 -4.90 -2.63
N ASN A 106 -1.20 -5.31 -2.17
CA ASN A 106 0.07 -4.76 -2.63
C ASN A 106 1.17 -5.82 -2.64
N ASN A 107 1.90 -5.94 -3.75
CA ASN A 107 2.96 -6.94 -3.96
C ASN A 107 4.37 -6.50 -3.53
N THR A 108 4.59 -5.22 -3.18
CA THR A 108 5.91 -4.70 -2.80
C THR A 108 6.27 -5.05 -1.36
N GLU A 109 5.30 -4.92 -0.45
CA GLU A 109 5.45 -5.26 0.98
C GLU A 109 4.53 -6.44 1.40
N ASN A 110 3.86 -7.09 0.44
CA ASN A 110 2.87 -8.16 0.68
C ASN A 110 1.76 -7.75 1.66
N ILE A 111 1.14 -6.58 1.47
CA ILE A 111 -0.09 -6.27 2.21
C ILE A 111 -1.16 -7.24 1.73
N THR A 112 -1.55 -8.14 2.63
CA THR A 112 -2.69 -9.03 2.50
C THR A 112 -3.89 -8.52 3.30
N VAL A 113 -5.08 -8.92 2.90
CA VAL A 113 -6.35 -8.75 3.64
C VAL A 113 -7.00 -10.12 3.72
N ASP A 114 -7.39 -10.56 4.92
CA ASP A 114 -8.14 -11.79 5.11
C ASP A 114 -9.56 -11.69 4.52
N LYS A 115 -10.10 -12.81 4.01
CA LYS A 115 -11.42 -12.81 3.36
C LYS A 115 -12.54 -12.21 4.21
N SER A 116 -12.49 -12.42 5.54
CA SER A 116 -13.48 -11.87 6.48
C SER A 116 -13.53 -10.35 6.46
N ASP A 117 -12.41 -9.70 6.13
CA ASP A 117 -12.19 -8.28 6.35
C ASP A 117 -12.24 -7.46 5.05
N ILE A 118 -12.44 -8.13 3.89
CA ILE A 118 -12.50 -7.47 2.58
C ILE A 118 -13.67 -6.47 2.53
N ALA A 119 -14.80 -6.76 3.20
CA ALA A 119 -15.93 -5.84 3.28
C ALA A 119 -15.56 -4.53 4.01
N ASP A 120 -14.89 -4.64 5.17
CA ASP A 120 -14.41 -3.49 5.94
C ASP A 120 -13.31 -2.73 5.17
N ALA A 121 -12.37 -3.46 4.56
CA ALA A 121 -11.33 -2.88 3.71
C ALA A 121 -11.92 -2.11 2.52
N ALA A 122 -12.98 -2.63 1.89
CA ALA A 122 -13.70 -1.95 0.81
C ALA A 122 -14.39 -0.68 1.31
N GLU A 123 -15.06 -0.72 2.47
CA GLU A 123 -15.66 0.48 3.10
C GLU A 123 -14.60 1.56 3.36
N LYS A 124 -13.47 1.19 3.98
CA LYS A 124 -12.37 2.12 4.25
C LYS A 124 -11.75 2.63 2.96
N PHE A 125 -11.71 1.84 1.89
CA PHE A 125 -11.24 2.25 0.57
C PHE A 125 -12.17 3.25 -0.14
N VAL A 126 -13.49 3.22 0.08
CA VAL A 126 -14.43 4.24 -0.45
C VAL A 126 -13.98 5.65 -0.08
N THR A 127 -13.49 5.84 1.15
CA THR A 127 -13.05 7.14 1.66
C THR A 127 -11.88 7.77 0.88
N PHE A 128 -11.12 7.00 0.10
CA PHE A 128 -10.10 7.54 -0.82
C PHE A 128 -10.71 8.32 -1.99
N TYR A 129 -11.96 8.06 -2.35
CA TYR A 129 -12.62 8.63 -3.54
C TYR A 129 -13.77 9.57 -3.21
N GLU A 130 -14.24 9.58 -1.96
CA GLU A 130 -15.27 10.48 -1.48
C GLU A 130 -14.73 11.89 -1.15
N PRO A 131 -15.20 12.96 -1.83
CA PRO A 131 -14.85 14.33 -1.49
C PRO A 131 -15.34 14.70 -0.08
N GLY A 132 -14.49 15.33 0.72
CA GLY A 132 -14.78 15.68 2.11
C GLY A 132 -14.23 14.68 3.14
N LYS A 133 -13.66 13.54 2.73
CA LYS A 133 -12.96 12.61 3.63
C LYS A 133 -11.45 12.90 3.73
N LEU A 134 -10.83 12.45 4.82
CA LEU A 134 -9.41 12.65 5.09
C LEU A 134 -8.51 11.76 4.21
N ALA A 135 -8.91 10.51 3.94
CA ALA A 135 -8.23 9.64 2.97
C ALA A 135 -8.18 10.25 1.56
N ASN A 136 -9.28 10.82 1.06
CA ASN A 136 -9.30 11.54 -0.22
C ASN A 136 -8.29 12.70 -0.26
N SER A 137 -8.08 13.41 0.86
CA SER A 137 -7.06 14.46 0.93
C SER A 137 -5.63 13.91 0.79
N HIS A 138 -5.33 12.78 1.42
CA HIS A 138 -4.04 12.09 1.30
C HIS A 138 -3.83 11.53 -0.11
N LYS A 139 -4.86 10.88 -0.68
CA LYS A 139 -4.89 10.46 -2.10
C LYS A 139 -4.55 11.62 -3.04
N ASN A 140 -5.14 12.79 -2.77
CA ASN A 140 -4.94 13.97 -3.57
C ASN A 140 -3.56 14.61 -3.34
N ALA A 141 -2.94 14.46 -2.17
CA ALA A 141 -1.54 14.78 -1.95
C ALA A 141 -0.58 13.85 -2.72
N GLY A 142 -1.00 12.60 -2.98
CA GLY A 142 -0.21 11.58 -3.66
C GLY A 142 0.10 10.35 -2.81
N GLU A 143 -0.39 10.32 -1.57
CA GLU A 143 -0.21 9.24 -0.60
C GLU A 143 -1.22 8.11 -0.81
N TYR A 144 -0.79 6.87 -0.52
CA TYR A 144 -1.57 5.63 -0.68
C TYR A 144 -1.42 4.73 0.54
N CYS A 145 -1.97 3.51 0.49
CA CYS A 145 -2.01 2.56 1.60
C CYS A 145 -0.63 2.40 2.29
N LEU A 146 0.43 2.20 1.50
CA LEU A 146 1.81 2.02 1.97
C LEU A 146 2.46 3.26 2.60
N SER A 147 1.89 4.46 2.43
CA SER A 147 2.36 5.66 3.12
C SER A 147 2.14 5.57 4.64
N CYS A 148 1.18 4.75 5.09
CA CYS A 148 0.85 4.55 6.50
C CYS A 148 0.99 3.09 6.93
N HIS A 149 0.31 2.17 6.24
CA HIS A 149 0.17 0.76 6.60
C HIS A 149 1.36 -0.07 6.12
N LYS A 150 1.67 -1.13 6.89
CA LYS A 150 2.59 -2.22 6.46
C LYS A 150 1.90 -3.57 6.35
N THR A 151 0.78 -3.71 7.03
CA THR A 151 -0.16 -4.83 7.01
C THR A 151 -1.56 -4.22 7.06
N PHE A 152 -2.58 -4.95 6.64
CA PHE A 152 -3.95 -4.55 6.96
C PHE A 152 -4.25 -4.97 8.40
N ASP A 153 -4.77 -4.04 9.21
CA ASP A 153 -5.22 -4.26 10.57
C ASP A 153 -6.32 -3.22 10.85
N ILE A 154 -7.53 -3.70 11.17
CA ILE A 154 -8.69 -2.84 11.42
C ILE A 154 -8.56 -2.04 12.73
N ASP A 155 -7.74 -2.52 13.68
CA ASP A 155 -7.55 -1.94 15.01
C ASP A 155 -6.30 -1.04 15.10
N GLU A 156 -5.54 -0.82 14.01
CA GLU A 156 -4.27 -0.04 14.00
C GLU A 156 -4.45 1.44 14.45
N SER A 157 -5.69 1.95 14.51
CA SER A 157 -6.02 3.37 14.69
C SER A 157 -5.38 4.08 15.91
N GLU A 158 -5.07 3.35 16.98
CA GLU A 158 -4.42 3.92 18.17
C GLU A 158 -2.90 4.10 18.01
N ASN A 159 -2.26 3.36 17.09
CA ASN A 159 -0.81 3.40 16.86
C ASN A 159 -0.40 4.41 15.76
N MET A 160 -1.38 4.96 15.02
CA MET A 160 -1.17 5.78 13.83
C MET A 160 -0.61 7.19 14.07
N SER A 161 -0.73 7.77 15.27
CA SER A 161 -0.24 9.13 15.57
C SER A 161 1.24 9.33 15.17
N SER A 162 2.07 8.30 15.35
CA SER A 162 3.48 8.31 14.97
C SER A 162 3.70 8.54 13.46
N LYS A 163 2.84 7.96 12.61
CA LYS A 163 2.86 8.14 11.14
C LYS A 163 2.45 9.55 10.75
N CYS A 164 1.40 10.09 11.38
CA CYS A 164 0.96 11.46 11.16
C CYS A 164 2.09 12.46 11.45
N ILE A 165 2.76 12.30 12.61
CA ILE A 165 3.84 13.19 13.04
C ILE A 165 5.04 13.14 12.09
N ALA A 166 5.37 11.98 11.51
CA ALA A 166 6.51 11.82 10.61
C ALA A 166 6.46 12.76 9.38
N CYS A 167 5.25 13.06 8.86
CA CYS A 167 5.06 13.95 7.71
C CYS A 167 4.57 15.34 8.10
N HIS A 168 3.70 15.44 9.11
CA HIS A 168 3.08 16.72 9.49
C HIS A 168 3.94 17.52 10.49
N GLY A 169 4.66 16.84 11.38
CA GLY A 169 5.24 17.39 12.60
C GLY A 169 4.30 17.22 13.81
N ASP A 170 4.80 17.59 14.98
CA ASP A 170 4.10 17.47 16.27
C ASP A 170 3.02 18.55 16.49
N TYR A 171 2.47 18.60 17.71
CA TYR A 171 1.49 19.59 18.13
C TYR A 171 2.01 21.03 18.10
N GLU A 172 3.29 21.33 18.33
CA GLU A 172 3.83 22.69 18.19
C GLU A 172 3.80 23.12 16.72
N VAL A 173 4.25 22.24 15.83
CA VAL A 173 4.21 22.46 14.38
C VAL A 173 2.77 22.61 13.88
N MET A 174 1.83 21.76 14.32
CA MET A 174 0.42 21.86 13.94
C MET A 174 -0.24 23.13 14.49
N ALA A 175 0.02 23.46 15.75
CA ALA A 175 -0.48 24.67 16.40
C ALA A 175 -0.02 25.95 15.67
N LYS A 176 1.21 25.98 15.16
CA LYS A 176 1.71 27.07 14.33
C LYS A 176 1.07 27.08 12.94
N LYS A 177 1.03 25.94 12.24
CA LYS A 177 0.38 25.81 10.92
C LYS A 177 -1.13 26.14 10.92
N THR A 178 -1.77 26.16 12.09
CA THR A 178 -3.21 26.44 12.26
C THR A 178 -3.51 27.69 13.09
N GLU A 179 -2.51 28.54 13.38
CA GLU A 179 -2.70 29.74 14.21
C GLU A 179 -3.66 30.77 13.60
N SER A 180 -3.75 30.80 12.27
CA SER A 180 -4.65 31.67 11.48
C SER A 180 -6.01 31.03 11.15
N SER A 181 -6.39 29.94 11.81
CA SER A 181 -7.72 29.34 11.62
C SER A 181 -8.85 30.28 12.04
N ALA A 182 -10.03 30.15 11.43
CA ALA A 182 -11.20 30.95 11.76
C ALA A 182 -11.83 30.62 13.14
N PHE A 183 -11.33 29.61 13.84
CA PHE A 183 -11.86 29.21 15.15
C PHE A 183 -11.30 30.10 16.27
N ILE A 184 -12.14 30.39 17.26
CA ILE A 184 -11.79 31.17 18.46
C ILE A 184 -10.73 30.52 19.36
N ARG A 185 -10.42 29.23 19.14
CA ARG A 185 -9.41 28.43 19.82
C ARG A 185 -8.74 27.53 18.79
N ASN A 186 -7.47 27.18 19.02
CA ASN A 186 -6.77 26.22 18.17
C ASN A 186 -6.84 24.83 18.85
N PRO A 187 -7.41 23.79 18.21
CA PRO A 187 -7.51 22.45 18.79
C PRO A 187 -6.14 21.79 19.04
N HIS A 188 -5.10 22.21 18.31
CA HIS A 188 -3.71 21.76 18.51
C HIS A 188 -3.00 22.48 19.66
N LYS A 189 -3.62 23.47 20.32
CA LYS A 189 -3.14 24.11 21.56
C LYS A 189 -4.03 23.68 22.74
N HIS A 190 -4.01 22.39 23.05
CA HIS A 190 -4.87 21.77 24.08
C HIS A 190 -4.17 21.57 25.44
N HIS A 191 -4.96 21.25 26.46
CA HIS A 191 -4.48 20.99 27.83
C HIS A 191 -4.16 19.52 28.14
N TYR A 192 -4.28 18.61 27.17
CA TYR A 192 -3.91 17.20 27.35
C TYR A 192 -2.39 17.03 27.30
N GLN A 193 -1.84 16.13 28.14
CA GLN A 193 -0.42 15.77 28.15
C GLN A 193 -0.03 14.96 26.90
N SER A 194 -0.93 14.09 26.46
CA SER A 194 -0.91 13.41 25.17
C SER A 194 -2.35 13.29 24.67
N LEU A 195 -2.53 13.39 23.36
CA LEU A 195 -3.79 13.14 22.67
C LEU A 195 -3.43 12.61 21.28
N ASP A 196 -4.02 11.49 20.86
CA ASP A 196 -3.74 10.95 19.54
C ASP A 196 -4.42 11.76 18.45
N CYS A 197 -3.71 11.92 17.32
CA CYS A 197 -4.24 12.64 16.16
C CYS A 197 -5.56 12.00 15.69
N THR A 198 -5.65 10.67 15.79
CA THR A 198 -6.82 9.87 15.41
C THR A 198 -8.03 10.04 16.33
N LYS A 199 -7.91 10.67 17.52
CA LYS A 199 -9.10 11.01 18.34
C LYS A 199 -9.94 12.13 17.73
N CYS A 200 -9.42 12.86 16.74
CA CYS A 200 -10.17 13.84 15.94
C CYS A 200 -10.09 13.55 14.43
N HIS A 201 -8.90 13.25 13.92
CA HIS A 201 -8.59 13.07 12.50
C HIS A 201 -8.43 11.59 12.15
N ILE A 202 -9.57 10.92 11.94
CA ILE A 202 -9.60 9.54 11.47
C ILE A 202 -9.45 9.54 9.94
N VAL A 203 -8.54 8.75 9.38
CA VAL A 203 -8.23 8.80 7.94
C VAL A 203 -9.37 8.20 7.10
N HIS A 204 -9.90 7.06 7.53
CA HIS A 204 -10.93 6.29 6.85
C HIS A 204 -12.31 6.40 7.50
N ASP A 205 -12.58 7.50 8.19
CA ASP A 205 -13.87 7.77 8.83
C ASP A 205 -14.11 9.29 8.90
N ASP A 206 -15.24 9.71 9.45
CA ASP A 206 -15.58 11.10 9.67
C ASP A 206 -14.78 11.78 10.78
N PHE A 207 -14.58 13.09 10.63
CA PHE A 207 -13.96 13.92 11.64
C PHE A 207 -14.81 13.96 12.92
N THR A 208 -14.16 13.74 14.07
CA THR A 208 -14.78 13.85 15.39
C THR A 208 -14.29 15.10 16.12
N ASP A 209 -15.19 15.96 16.58
CA ASP A 209 -14.83 17.02 17.54
C ASP A 209 -14.67 16.41 18.94
N TYR A 210 -13.48 15.94 19.26
CA TYR A 210 -13.15 15.41 20.59
C TYR A 210 -13.34 16.45 21.71
N CYS A 211 -13.20 17.74 21.41
CA CYS A 211 -13.35 18.81 22.38
C CYS A 211 -14.81 19.04 22.77
N LEU A 212 -15.77 18.69 21.91
CA LEU A 212 -17.21 18.85 22.14
C LEU A 212 -17.71 18.12 23.40
N LYS A 213 -16.97 17.12 23.88
CA LYS A 213 -17.21 16.42 25.16
C LYS A 213 -17.25 17.39 26.37
N CYS A 214 -16.52 18.51 26.29
CA CYS A 214 -16.39 19.50 27.37
C CYS A 214 -16.56 20.97 26.92
N HIS A 215 -16.42 21.26 25.61
CA HIS A 215 -16.32 22.61 25.08
C HIS A 215 -17.21 22.82 23.85
N GLN A 216 -18.14 23.77 23.91
CA GLN A 216 -19.07 24.08 22.83
C GLN A 216 -18.45 25.04 21.79
N TRP A 217 -17.26 24.71 21.28
CA TRP A 217 -16.60 25.48 20.22
C TRP A 217 -16.97 24.98 18.81
N ASN A 218 -17.51 23.77 18.69
CA ASN A 218 -18.00 23.17 17.46
C ASN A 218 -16.94 23.19 16.35
N PHE A 219 -15.79 22.54 16.60
CA PHE A 219 -14.76 22.40 15.60
C PHE A 219 -15.29 21.57 14.42
N THR A 220 -14.89 21.98 13.22
CA THR A 220 -15.14 21.23 11.99
C THR A 220 -13.84 21.09 11.22
N TRP A 221 -13.59 19.91 10.67
CA TRP A 221 -12.55 19.75 9.67
C TRP A 221 -13.12 20.00 8.27
N GLN A 222 -12.28 20.47 7.37
CA GLN A 222 -12.63 20.76 5.97
C GLN A 222 -11.47 20.35 5.07
N GLN A 223 -11.77 19.59 4.01
CA GLN A 223 -10.78 19.19 3.03
C GLN A 223 -10.16 20.39 2.33
N LYS A 224 -8.83 20.54 2.47
CA LYS A 224 -8.03 21.58 1.79
C LYS A 224 -7.40 21.09 0.48
N ILE A 225 -6.98 19.82 0.41
CA ILE A 225 -6.32 19.26 -0.77
C ILE A 225 -7.38 18.59 -1.64
N LYS A 226 -7.77 19.30 -2.71
CA LYS A 226 -8.72 18.87 -3.73
C LYS A 226 -7.97 18.69 -5.06
N LYS A 227 -8.46 17.78 -5.91
CA LYS A 227 -7.99 17.57 -7.29
C LYS A 227 -9.19 17.61 -8.23
#